data_AF-A0A3M9NHI6-F1
#
_entry.id   AF-A0A3M9NHI6-F1
#
_cell.length_a   1.000
_cell.length_b   1.000
_cell.length_c   1.000
_cell.angle_alpha   90.00
_cell.angle_beta   90.00
_cell.angle_gamma   90.00
#
_symmetry.space_group_name_H-M   'P 1'
#
loop_
_entity.id
_entity.type
_entity.pdbx_description
1 polymer ?
#
loop_
_entity_poly.entity_id
_entity_poly.type
_entity_poly.pdbx_seq_one_letter_code
_entity_poly.pdbx_strand_id
1 'polypeptide(L)'
;MSLEEFENTPDTKTKRYVLMRTITDLGMGIIYVGVGVVILLAKQFNFQSVFTVGILAKIFAVMVIIYGSWRIYRGLKKKYFKE
;
A
#
# COMPACT_ATOMS: atom_id res chain seq x y z
N MET A 1 15.95 -36.69 10.50
CA MET A 1 15.85 -35.25 10.16
C MET A 1 17.05 -34.57 10.79
N SER A 2 18.05 -34.21 9.99
CA SER A 2 19.28 -33.54 10.46
C SER A 2 18.98 -32.07 10.78
N LEU A 3 19.81 -31.43 11.62
CA LEU A 3 19.61 -30.03 12.03
C LEU A 3 19.58 -29.05 10.85
N GLU A 4 20.26 -29.40 9.75
CA GLU A 4 20.27 -28.64 8.50
C GLU A 4 18.89 -28.59 7.82
N GLU A 5 18.06 -29.63 8.01
CA GLU A 5 16.71 -29.72 7.43
C GLU A 5 15.71 -28.86 8.22
N PHE A 6 15.93 -28.67 9.53
CA PHE A 6 15.14 -27.77 10.38
C PHE A 6 15.43 -26.29 10.05
N GLU A 7 16.69 -25.95 9.78
CA GLU A 7 17.12 -24.59 9.44
C GLU A 7 16.66 -24.16 8.03
N ASN A 8 16.46 -25.13 7.12
CA ASN A 8 15.99 -24.89 5.75
C ASN A 8 14.46 -24.87 5.60
N THR A 9 13.70 -25.21 6.64
CA THR A 9 12.25 -24.96 6.62
C THR A 9 11.99 -23.48 6.93
N PRO A 10 11.44 -22.69 6.00
CA PRO A 10 11.07 -21.31 6.31
C PRO A 10 9.94 -21.36 7.34
N ASP A 11 10.32 -21.13 8.60
CA ASP A 11 9.45 -21.17 9.77
C ASP A 11 8.10 -20.52 9.41
N THR A 12 7.05 -21.34 9.43
CA THR A 12 5.72 -20.96 8.89
C THR A 12 5.16 -19.73 9.60
N LYS A 13 5.61 -19.46 10.83
CA LYS A 13 5.32 -18.23 11.58
C LYS A 13 5.92 -17.00 10.92
N THR A 14 7.16 -17.10 10.43
CA THR A 14 7.87 -16.03 9.72
C THR A 14 7.22 -15.74 8.37
N LYS A 15 6.81 -16.78 7.63
CA LYS A 15 6.03 -16.63 6.38
C LYS A 15 4.71 -15.89 6.61
N ARG A 16 3.95 -16.27 7.63
CA ARG A 16 2.64 -15.65 7.94
C ARG A 16 2.79 -14.19 8.40
N TYR A 17 3.80 -13.91 9.22
CA TYR A 17 4.13 -12.55 9.65
C TYR A 17 4.52 -11.65 8.47
N VAL A 18 5.35 -12.16 7.56
CA VAL A 18 5.77 -11.45 6.35
C VAL A 18 4.61 -11.21 5.38
N LEU A 19 3.71 -12.19 5.23
CA LEU A 19 2.46 -12.05 4.45
C LEU A 19 1.56 -10.97 5.04
N MET A 20 1.29 -11.02 6.34
CA MET A 20 0.47 -10.02 7.04
C MET A 20 1.06 -8.62 6.87
N ARG A 21 2.37 -8.47 7.05
CA ARG A 21 3.05 -7.19 6.86
C ARG A 21 2.94 -6.67 5.43
N THR A 22 3.03 -7.57 4.44
CA THR A 22 2.89 -7.21 3.03
C THR A 22 1.46 -6.80 2.69
N ILE A 23 0.45 -7.53 3.18
CA ILE A 23 -0.97 -7.21 3.01
C ILE A 23 -1.30 -5.85 3.63
N THR A 24 -0.80 -5.56 4.82
CA THR A 24 -0.98 -4.25 5.47
C THR A 24 -0.32 -3.14 4.66
N ASP A 25 0.90 -3.34 4.14
CA ASP A 25 1.58 -2.32 3.33
C ASP A 25 0.91 -2.09 1.97
N LEU A 26 0.42 -3.15 1.31
CA LEU A 26 -0.33 -3.07 0.05
C LEU A 26 -1.70 -2.45 0.27
N GLY A 27 -2.43 -2.87 1.30
CA GLY A 27 -3.73 -2.35 1.68
C GLY A 27 -3.66 -0.86 2.02
N MET A 28 -2.70 -0.45 2.85
CA MET A 28 -2.49 0.97 3.16
C MET A 28 -2.09 1.76 1.91
N GLY A 29 -1.26 1.20 1.02
CA GLY A 29 -0.93 1.80 -0.27
C GLY A 29 -2.17 2.06 -1.14
N ILE A 30 -3.05 1.07 -1.26
CA ILE A 30 -4.32 1.18 -2.00
C ILE A 30 -5.24 2.23 -1.36
N ILE A 31 -5.35 2.25 -0.04
CA ILE A 31 -6.14 3.26 0.69
C ILE A 31 -5.60 4.66 0.39
N TYR A 32 -4.29 4.89 0.45
CA TYR A 32 -3.69 6.19 0.14
C TYR A 32 -3.99 6.63 -1.29
N VAL A 33 -3.77 5.74 -2.27
CA VAL A 33 -4.08 6.06 -3.67
C VAL A 33 -5.57 6.33 -3.85
N GLY A 34 -6.45 5.51 -3.27
CA GLY A 34 -7.90 5.67 -3.32
C GLY A 34 -8.35 7.01 -2.75
N VAL A 35 -7.85 7.40 -1.57
CA VAL A 35 -8.17 8.69 -0.94
C VAL A 35 -7.70 9.85 -1.81
N GLY A 36 -6.48 9.81 -2.34
CA GLY A 36 -5.98 10.88 -3.20
C GLY A 36 -6.79 11.00 -4.51
N VAL A 37 -7.16 9.87 -5.11
CA VAL A 37 -8.02 9.83 -6.31
C VAL A 37 -9.41 10.40 -6.01
N VAL A 38 -10.02 10.03 -4.87
CA VAL A 38 -11.31 10.59 -4.42
C VAL A 38 -11.22 12.10 -4.23
N ILE A 39 -10.14 12.63 -3.66
CA ILE A 39 -9.95 14.08 -3.51
C ILE A 39 -9.84 14.79 -4.87
N LEU A 40 -9.18 14.18 -5.86
CA LEU A 40 -9.12 14.75 -7.22
C LEU A 40 -10.48 14.72 -7.93
N LEU A 41 -11.24 13.64 -7.74
CA LEU A 41 -12.59 13.47 -8.29
C LEU A 41 -13.67 14.22 -7.50
N ALA A 42 -13.40 14.68 -6.29
CA ALA A 42 -14.34 15.41 -5.44
C ALA A 42 -14.93 16.65 -6.14
N LYS A 43 -14.16 17.28 -7.04
CA LYS A 43 -14.63 18.38 -7.89
C LYS A 43 -15.76 17.96 -8.84
N GLN A 44 -15.74 16.74 -9.38
CA GLN A 44 -16.83 16.23 -10.24
C GLN A 44 -18.07 15.83 -9.44
N PHE A 45 -17.91 15.38 -8.20
CA PHE A 45 -19.01 14.97 -7.33
C PHE A 45 -19.67 16.13 -6.55
N ASN A 46 -19.32 17.39 -6.84
CA ASN A 46 -19.79 18.58 -6.10
C ASN A 46 -19.54 18.51 -4.57
N PHE A 47 -18.53 17.76 -4.14
CA PHE A 47 -18.07 17.82 -2.75
C PHE A 47 -17.32 19.14 -2.54
N GLN A 48 -18.06 20.18 -2.15
CA GLN A 48 -17.53 21.50 -1.84
C GLN A 48 -17.09 21.57 -0.38
N SER A 49 -16.08 20.77 -0.02
CA SER A 49 -15.41 20.89 1.28
C SER A 49 -14.07 21.60 1.14
N VAL A 50 -13.68 22.38 2.15
CA VAL A 50 -12.37 23.07 2.21
C VAL A 50 -11.22 22.07 2.03
N PHE A 51 -11.41 20.84 2.51
CA PHE A 51 -10.46 19.73 2.40
C PHE A 51 -10.32 19.13 0.99
N THR A 52 -11.18 19.51 0.04
CA THR A 52 -11.25 18.92 -1.31
C THR A 52 -11.03 19.91 -2.44
N VAL A 53 -11.34 21.19 -2.23
CA VAL A 53 -11.34 22.20 -3.32
C VAL A 53 -10.09 23.07 -3.32
N GLY A 54 -9.41 23.21 -2.18
CA GLY A 54 -8.23 24.07 -2.03
C GLY A 54 -7.02 23.64 -2.87
N ILE A 55 -6.14 24.60 -3.21
CA ILE A 55 -4.88 24.32 -3.92
C ILE A 55 -4.03 23.30 -3.12
N LEU A 56 -4.01 23.45 -1.78
CA LEU A 56 -3.30 22.57 -0.87
C LEU A 56 -3.86 21.14 -0.88
N ALA A 57 -5.18 20.99 -0.98
CA ALA A 57 -5.84 19.68 -1.06
C ALA A 57 -5.43 18.91 -2.33
N LYS A 58 -5.31 19.61 -3.47
CA LYS A 58 -4.83 19.01 -4.72
C LYS A 58 -3.36 18.60 -4.64
N ILE A 59 -2.51 19.45 -4.08
CA ILE A 59 -1.09 19.14 -3.88
C ILE A 59 -0.95 17.93 -2.95
N PHE A 60 -1.70 17.91 -1.85
CA PHE A 60 -1.74 16.79 -0.91
C PHE A 60 -2.21 15.51 -1.59
N ALA A 61 -3.29 15.56 -2.38
CA ALA A 61 -3.80 14.41 -3.12
C ALA A 61 -2.74 13.82 -4.07
N VAL A 62 -2.03 14.68 -4.82
CA VAL A 62 -0.94 14.24 -5.72
C VAL A 62 0.20 13.61 -4.93
N MET A 63 0.64 14.22 -3.81
CA MET A 63 1.69 13.65 -2.96
C MET A 63 1.30 12.29 -2.38
N VAL A 64 0.06 12.15 -1.89
CA VAL A 64 -0.45 10.91 -1.31
C VAL A 64 -0.58 9.82 -2.37
N ILE A 65 -1.00 10.15 -3.60
CA ILE A 65 -1.04 9.19 -4.72
C ILE A 65 0.38 8.71 -5.06
N ILE A 66 1.36 9.63 -5.16
CA ILE A 66 2.75 9.27 -5.47
C ILE A 66 3.30 8.34 -4.38
N TYR A 67 3.13 8.69 -3.11
CA TYR A 67 3.60 7.90 -1.99
C TYR A 67 2.88 6.53 -1.88
N GLY A 68 1.56 6.52 -2.05
CA GLY A 68 0.75 5.31 -2.07
C GLY A 68 1.15 4.38 -3.22
N SER A 69 1.38 4.93 -4.41
CA SER A 69 1.83 4.18 -5.59
C SER A 69 3.22 3.58 -5.38
N TRP A 70 4.15 4.31 -4.75
CA TRP A 70 5.45 3.78 -4.35
C TRP A 70 5.31 2.63 -3.35
N ARG A 71 4.38 2.73 -2.39
CA ARG A 71 4.11 1.69 -1.40
C ARG A 71 3.52 0.43 -2.03
N ILE A 72 2.61 0.59 -2.99
CA ILE A 72 2.07 -0.51 -3.81
C ILE A 72 3.19 -1.15 -4.65
N TYR A 73 4.03 -0.35 -5.32
CA TYR A 73 5.16 -0.86 -6.09
C TYR A 73 6.12 -1.70 -5.22
N ARG A 74 6.46 -1.21 -4.02
CA ARG A 74 7.27 -1.99 -3.07
C ARG A 74 6.58 -3.26 -2.59
N GLY A 75 5.27 -3.22 -2.37
CA GLY A 75 4.46 -4.39 -2.01
C GLY A 75 4.40 -5.44 -3.13
N LEU A 76 4.27 -5.03 -4.39
CA LEU A 76 4.22 -5.90 -5.56
C LEU A 76 5.60 -6.46 -5.94
N LYS A 77 6.66 -5.67 -5.80
CA LYS A 77 8.04 -6.10 -6.14
C LYS A 77 8.56 -7.15 -5.16
N LYS A 78 8.03 -7.20 -3.93
CA LYS A 78 8.18 -8.36 -3.04
C LYS A 78 7.24 -9.49 -3.50
N LYS A 79 7.52 -10.02 -4.68
CA LYS A 79 7.05 -11.36 -5.06
C LYS A 79 7.75 -12.37 -4.14
N TYR A 80 7.18 -12.59 -2.96
CA TYR A 80 7.47 -13.74 -2.09
C TYR A 80 7.05 -15.08 -2.73
N PHE A 81 6.45 -15.03 -3.92
CA PHE A 81 6.02 -16.18 -4.72
C PHE A 81 6.55 -16.04 -6.15
N LYS A 82 7.87 -15.96 -6.30
CA LYS A 82 8.51 -16.52 -7.49
C LYS A 82 8.93 -17.92 -7.07
N GLU A 83 8.07 -18.88 -7.38
CA GLU A 83 8.52 -20.25 -7.62
C GLU A 83 9.23 -20.28 -8.97
#